data_AF-A0A1V5JZD9-F1
#
_entry.id   AF-A0A1V5JZD9-F1
#
_cell.length_a   1.000
_cell.length_b   1.000
_cell.length_c   1.000
_cell.angle_alpha   90.00
_cell.angle_beta   90.00
_cell.angle_gamma   90.00
#
_symmetry.space_group_name_H-M   'P 1'
#
loop_
_entity.id
_entity.type
_entity.pdbx_description
1 polymer ?
#
loop_
_entity_poly.entity_id
_entity_poly.type
_entity_poly.pdbx_seq_one_letter_code
_entity_poly.pdbx_strand_id
1 'polypeptide(L)' 'MDAIEAGEDVTVDFDRGKIVTKKGEFAFPPYPDFVRGLIEDGGLIPHVKKSLGLK' A
#
# COMPACT_ATOMS: atom_id res chain seq x y z
N MET A 1 -8.42 18.44 10.13
CA MET A 1 -8.14 17.73 11.39
C MET A 1 -7.42 16.46 11.02
N ASP A 2 -6.11 16.46 11.25
CA ASP A 2 -5.23 15.36 10.89
C ASP A 2 -5.53 14.16 11.80
N ALA A 3 -5.95 13.08 11.17
CA ALA A 3 -6.40 11.84 11.81
C ALA A 3 -5.28 11.03 12.47
N ILE A 4 -4.03 11.30 12.09
CA ILE A 4 -2.85 10.53 12.44
C ILE A 4 -1.81 11.51 12.96
N GLU A 5 -1.29 11.28 14.15
CA GLU A 5 -0.20 12.09 14.72
C GLU A 5 1.16 11.43 14.46
N ALA A 6 2.18 12.26 14.27
CA ALA A 6 3.55 11.76 14.08
C ALA A 6 4.03 11.08 15.36
N GLY A 7 4.42 9.80 15.25
CA GLY A 7 4.79 8.95 16.39
C GLY A 7 3.67 8.05 16.91
N GLU A 8 2.48 8.08 16.30
CA GLU A 8 1.40 7.14 16.60
C GLU A 8 1.60 5.80 15.87
N ASP A 9 1.47 4.69 16.61
CA ASP A 9 1.39 3.35 16.02
C ASP A 9 0.07 3.18 15.26
N VAL A 10 0.18 2.96 13.95
CA VAL A 10 -0.97 2.72 13.07
C VAL A 10 -0.85 1.34 12.44
N THR A 11 -1.99 0.64 12.32
CA THR A 11 -2.07 -0.65 11.65
C THR A 11 -2.68 -0.44 10.28
N VAL A 12 -1.96 -0.81 9.22
CA VAL A 12 -2.45 -0.69 7.84
C VAL A 12 -2.76 -2.08 7.29
N ASP A 13 -4.04 -2.31 7.03
CA ASP A 13 -4.56 -3.51 6.39
C ASP A 13 -4.71 -3.26 4.89
N PHE A 14 -3.68 -3.64 4.14
CA PHE A 14 -3.61 -3.50 2.68
C PHE A 14 -4.56 -4.44 1.93
N ASP A 15 -4.98 -5.54 2.56
CA ASP A 15 -5.93 -6.50 1.99
C ASP A 15 -7.35 -5.92 2.02
N ARG A 16 -7.74 -5.37 3.17
CA ARG A 16 -9.08 -4.79 3.38
C ARG A 16 -9.19 -3.31 2.99
N GLY A 17 -8.07 -2.67 2.64
CA GLY A 17 -8.06 -1.23 2.35
C GLY A 17 -8.42 -0.38 3.57
N LYS A 18 -7.92 -0.74 4.76
CA LYS A 18 -8.24 -0.04 6.02
C LYS A 18 -7.00 0.34 6.79
N ILE A 19 -6.99 1.54 7.35
CA ILE A 19 -5.99 2.02 8.29
C ILE A 19 -6.68 2.13 9.65
N VAL A 20 -6.19 1.39 10.63
CA VAL A 20 -6.69 1.40 12.00
C VAL A 20 -5.72 2.20 12.84
N THR A 21 -6.22 3.26 13.47
CA THR A 21 -5.46 4.14 14.35
C THR A 21 -6.16 4.20 15.71
N LYS A 22 -5.50 4.77 16.74
CA LYS A 22 -6.15 4.96 18.05
C LYS A 22 -7.34 5.91 17.98
N LYS A 23 -7.37 6.79 16.99
CA LYS A 23 -8.41 7.81 16.80
C LYS A 23 -9.58 7.35 15.92
N GLY A 24 -9.41 6.26 15.17
CA GLY A 24 -10.48 5.70 14.35
C GLY A 24 -10.00 4.79 13.22
N GLU A 25 -10.95 4.35 12.40
CA GLU A 25 -10.70 3.57 11.19
C GLU A 25 -10.86 4.46 9.96
N PHE A 26 -9.89 4.40 9.05
CA PHE A 26 -9.92 5.08 7.76
C PHE A 26 -9.95 4.04 6.65
N ALA A 27 -10.96 4.09 5.80
CA ALA A 27 -10.96 3.29 4.58
C ALA A 27 -10.16 4.01 3.50
N PHE A 28 -9.28 3.29 2.82
CA PHE A 28 -8.61 3.75 1.62
C PHE A 28 -9.00 2.86 0.44
N PRO A 29 -9.13 3.43 -0.77
CA PRO A 29 -9.45 2.62 -1.94
C PRO A 29 -8.38 1.54 -2.13
N PRO A 30 -8.78 0.30 -2.48
CA PRO A 30 -7.80 -0.74 -2.75
C PRO A 30 -6.89 -0.29 -3.89
N TYR A 31 -5.61 -0.65 -3.79
CA TYR A 31 -4.69 -0.37 -4.88
C TYR A 31 -5.19 -1.04 -6.16
N PRO A 32 -5.10 -0.35 -7.32
CA PRO A 32 -5.33 -0.98 -8.61
C PRO A 32 -4.42 -2.21 -8.75
N ASP A 33 -4.89 -3.27 -9.43
CA ASP A 33 -4.13 -4.52 -9.58
C ASP A 33 -2.71 -4.30 -10.13
N PHE A 34 -2.55 -3.30 -10.98
CA PHE A 34 -1.24 -2.87 -11.47
C PHE A 34 -0.30 -2.42 -10.32
N VAL A 35 -0.76 -1.55 -9.44
CA VAL A 35 0.03 -1.05 -8.30
C VAL A 35 0.32 -2.17 -7.31
N ARG A 36 -0.64 -3.08 -7.10
CA ARG A 36 -0.42 -4.29 -6.30
C ARG A 36 0.72 -5.13 -6.87
N GLY A 37 0.68 -5.41 -8.19
CA GLY A 37 1.76 -6.13 -8.88
C GLY A 37 3.12 -5.43 -8.77
N LEU A 38 3.16 -4.09 -8.86
CA LEU A 38 4.39 -3.33 -8.64
C LEU A 38 4.95 -3.54 -7.22
N ILE A 39 4.10 -3.52 -6.20
CA ILE A 39 4.52 -3.70 -4.80
C ILE A 39 4.99 -5.14 -4.59
N GLU A 40 4.26 -6.13 -5.09
CA GLU A 40 4.60 -7.56 -5.00
C GLU A 40 5.90 -7.90 -5.71
N ASP A 41 6.17 -7.27 -6.86
CA ASP A 41 7.43 -7.45 -7.59
C ASP A 41 8.60 -6.67 -6.96
N GLY A 42 8.39 -5.90 -5.88
CA GLY A 42 9.44 -5.16 -5.18
C GLY A 42 9.75 -3.79 -5.78
N GLY A 43 8.82 -3.22 -6.54
CA GLY A 43 8.87 -1.87 -7.10
C GLY A 43 8.66 -1.82 -8.61
N LEU A 44 8.64 -0.60 -9.15
CA LEU A 44 8.43 -0.37 -10.57
C LEU A 44 9.53 -1.02 -11.43
N ILE A 45 10.81 -0.84 -11.09
CA ILE A 45 11.94 -1.38 -11.85
C ILE A 45 11.92 -2.91 -11.98
N PRO A 46 11.79 -3.69 -10.89
CA PRO A 46 11.70 -5.15 -11.02
C PRO A 46 10.44 -5.60 -11.75
N HIS A 47 9.29 -4.94 -11.56
CA HIS A 47 8.06 -5.24 -12.28
C HIS A 47 8.22 -5.07 -13.80
N VAL A 48 8.79 -3.95 -14.26
CA VAL A 48 9.02 -3.73 -15.70
C VAL A 48 10.09 -4.66 -16.25
N LYS A 49 11.14 -4.99 -15.48
CA LYS A 49 12.15 -5.98 -15.91
C LYS A 49 11.54 -7.36 -16.16
N LYS A 50 10.68 -7.81 -15.26
CA LYS A 50 9.96 -9.08 -15.38
C LYS A 50 8.95 -9.05 -16.54
N SER A 51 8.18 -7.97 -16.66
CA SER A 51 7.19 -7.78 -17.73
C SER A 51 7.83 -7.68 -19.12
N LEU A 52 8.99 -7.03 -19.24
CA LEU A 52 9.76 -6.90 -20.48
C LEU A 52 10.73 -8.06 -20.73
N GLY A 53 10.83 -9.04 -19.83
CA GLY A 53 11.75 -10.17 -19.96
C GLY A 53 13.24 -9.81 -19.92
N LEU A 54 13.58 -8.65 -19.32
CA LEU A 54 14.95 -8.17 -19.17
C LEU A 54 15.63 -8.99 -18.06
N LYS A 55 16.40 -10.00 -18.48
CA LYS A 55 17.16 -10.93 -17.62
C LYS A 55 18.44 -10.30 -17.10
#